data_AF-A0A7W7KDG5-F1
#
_entry.id   AF-A0A7W7KDG5-F1
#
_cell.length_a   1.000
_cell.length_b   1.000
_cell.length_c   1.000
_cell.angle_alpha   90.00
_cell.angle_beta   90.00
_cell.angle_gamma   90.00
#
_symmetry.space_group_name_H-M   'P 1'
#
loop_
_entity.id
_entity.type
_entity.pdbx_description
1 polymer ?
#
loop_
_entity_poly.entity_id
_entity_poly.type
_entity_poly.pdbx_seq_one_letter_code
_entity_poly.pdbx_strand_id
1 'polypeptide(L)'
;MAGIAPWLSLPDDNSDESRLNSRLREQALASYTHSVDPGSADYLLWKPEPQALVDSAYYTNALLRAPKQLWEPLSAVTKKRLIDEIKDLRRVSPPYQNWLLFAAMNEAFLLSIGEQWDPMRIDLAIRKINEWYVGDGWYGDGPRFHFDHYGGYVIHSMLVEILEILVATNAKFNSLDTVALLDQAYKRMQRYGQHLERLIGPDGSYAPIGRSLTYRTAVFQPLGLLAWRKKLPAALPEGQVRSATVAAQQAIFRFPSNFDANGYLTIGFTGHLPTLGDIYSNAGSMYITSESLVALGLPASDSYWTAPALDWTSKKAFSGQPFPKDYYVDY
;
A
#
# COMPACT_ATOMS: atom_id res chain seq x y z
N MET A 1 -9.50 0.31 1.25
CA MET A 1 -9.72 1.61 0.58
C MET A 1 -8.46 2.15 -0.08
N ALA A 2 -7.32 2.25 0.62
CA ALA A 2 -6.11 2.88 0.08
C ALA A 2 -5.68 2.33 -1.28
N GLY A 3 -5.70 1.01 -1.48
CA GLY A 3 -5.35 0.39 -2.75
C GLY A 3 -6.25 0.72 -3.95
N ILE A 4 -7.51 1.10 -3.74
CA ILE A 4 -8.43 1.52 -4.82
C ILE A 4 -8.69 3.02 -4.85
N ALA A 5 -8.17 3.78 -3.89
CA ALA A 5 -8.37 5.22 -3.81
C ALA A 5 -7.95 5.94 -5.11
N PRO A 6 -6.82 5.61 -5.76
CA PRO A 6 -6.47 6.22 -7.04
C PRO A 6 -7.49 5.96 -8.15
N TRP A 7 -8.07 4.76 -8.18
CA TRP A 7 -9.12 4.42 -9.15
C TRP A 7 -10.37 5.28 -8.92
N LEU A 8 -10.75 5.53 -7.67
CA LEU A 8 -11.86 6.45 -7.30
C LEU A 8 -11.65 7.91 -7.73
N SER A 9 -10.40 8.28 -8.07
CA SER A 9 -10.05 9.59 -8.59
C SER A 9 -10.12 9.72 -10.11
N LEU A 10 -10.42 8.63 -10.84
CA LEU A 10 -10.61 8.70 -12.28
C LEU A 10 -11.82 9.58 -12.65
N PRO A 11 -11.78 10.29 -13.79
CA PRO A 11 -12.90 11.09 -14.26
C PRO A 11 -14.15 10.25 -14.53
N ASP A 12 -15.33 10.85 -14.33
CA ASP A 12 -16.58 10.21 -14.70
C ASP A 12 -16.83 10.33 -16.22
N ASP A 13 -17.13 9.22 -16.88
CA ASP A 13 -17.29 9.13 -18.34
C ASP A 13 -18.57 8.39 -18.78
N ASN A 14 -19.50 8.13 -17.86
CA ASN A 14 -20.76 7.38 -18.07
C ASN A 14 -20.58 5.92 -18.52
N SER A 15 -19.37 5.35 -18.44
CA SER A 15 -19.17 3.90 -18.58
C SER A 15 -19.75 3.12 -17.40
N ASP A 16 -19.87 1.80 -17.52
CA ASP A 16 -20.23 0.92 -16.39
C ASP A 16 -19.20 1.02 -15.26
N GLU A 17 -17.92 1.18 -15.60
CA GLU A 17 -16.84 1.36 -14.64
C GLU A 17 -16.97 2.68 -13.89
N SER A 18 -17.26 3.79 -14.59
CA SER A 18 -17.50 5.09 -13.96
C SER A 18 -18.73 5.06 -13.04
N ARG A 19 -19.81 4.37 -13.42
CA ARG A 19 -20.98 4.17 -12.53
C ARG A 19 -20.60 3.40 -11.26
N LEU A 20 -19.79 2.34 -11.38
CA LEU A 20 -19.28 1.58 -10.24
C LEU A 20 -18.39 2.45 -9.35
N ASN A 21 -17.51 3.25 -9.96
CA ASN A 21 -16.60 4.18 -9.30
C ASN A 21 -17.35 5.21 -8.46
N SER A 22 -18.33 5.87 -9.07
CA SER A 22 -19.13 6.89 -8.38
C SER A 22 -19.88 6.30 -7.18
N ARG A 23 -20.52 5.14 -7.35
CA ARG A 23 -21.19 4.45 -6.23
C ARG A 23 -20.23 4.10 -5.09
N LEU A 24 -19.05 3.57 -5.40
CA LEU A 24 -18.05 3.22 -4.38
C LEU A 24 -17.47 4.45 -3.69
N ARG A 25 -17.32 5.57 -4.42
CA ARG A 25 -16.89 6.85 -3.86
C ARG A 25 -17.91 7.42 -2.89
N GLU A 26 -19.20 7.37 -3.21
CA GLU A 26 -20.28 7.76 -2.29
C GLU A 26 -20.30 6.88 -1.04
N GLN A 27 -20.19 5.56 -1.21
CA GLN A 27 -20.12 4.61 -0.08
C GLN A 27 -18.88 4.86 0.79
N ALA A 28 -17.74 5.20 0.18
CA ALA A 28 -16.53 5.54 0.90
C ALA A 28 -16.73 6.81 1.75
N LEU A 29 -17.28 7.89 1.19
CA LEU A 29 -17.55 9.13 1.91
C LEU A 29 -18.53 8.92 3.08
N ALA A 30 -19.57 8.09 2.88
CA ALA A 30 -20.47 7.68 3.95
C ALA A 30 -19.70 6.92 5.04
N SER A 31 -18.85 5.96 4.65
CA SER A 31 -18.02 5.19 5.59
C SER A 31 -17.07 6.08 6.40
N TYR A 32 -16.40 7.07 5.78
CA TYR A 32 -15.58 8.06 6.49
C TYR A 32 -16.40 8.89 7.48
N THR A 33 -17.64 9.22 7.14
CA THR A 33 -18.52 10.00 8.02
C THR A 33 -18.98 9.17 9.23
N HIS A 34 -19.45 7.95 8.98
CA HIS A 34 -19.96 7.07 10.03
C HIS A 34 -18.87 6.54 10.96
N SER A 35 -17.68 6.25 10.43
CA SER A 35 -16.55 5.69 11.20
C SER A 35 -16.01 6.61 12.28
N VAL A 36 -16.28 7.92 12.21
CA VAL A 36 -15.83 8.92 13.20
C VAL A 36 -16.98 9.61 13.91
N ASP A 37 -18.23 9.18 13.70
CA ASP A 37 -19.40 9.70 14.40
C ASP A 37 -19.74 8.85 15.64
N PRO A 38 -19.55 9.33 16.88
CA PRO A 38 -19.82 8.54 18.08
C PRO A 38 -21.28 8.07 18.24
N GLY A 39 -22.22 8.69 17.51
CA GLY A 39 -23.63 8.26 17.47
C GLY A 39 -23.93 7.18 16.43
N SER A 40 -22.98 6.81 15.58
CA SER A 40 -23.14 5.82 14.53
C SER A 40 -22.87 4.41 15.05
N ALA A 41 -23.66 3.43 14.58
CA ALA A 41 -23.37 2.01 14.82
C ALA A 41 -22.07 1.54 14.14
N ASP A 42 -21.64 2.25 13.09
CA ASP A 42 -20.41 1.96 12.34
C ASP A 42 -19.20 2.77 12.84
N TYR A 43 -19.31 3.44 14.00
CA TYR A 43 -18.18 4.12 14.62
C TYR A 43 -17.05 3.12 14.88
N LEU A 44 -15.85 3.40 14.37
CA LEU A 44 -14.73 2.49 14.51
C LEU A 44 -14.21 2.50 15.94
N LEU A 45 -13.60 1.39 16.34
CA LEU A 45 -12.95 1.23 17.63
C LEU A 45 -11.58 1.94 17.64
N TRP A 46 -11.59 3.27 17.58
CA TRP A 46 -10.38 4.10 17.64
C TRP A 46 -9.60 3.96 18.95
N LYS A 47 -10.28 3.47 20.00
CA LYS A 47 -9.78 3.21 21.36
C LYS A 47 -10.34 1.86 21.87
N PRO A 48 -9.63 1.09 22.72
CA PRO A 48 -8.27 1.30 23.24
C PRO A 48 -7.17 0.59 22.41
N GLU A 49 -7.54 -0.18 21.39
CA GLU A 49 -6.64 -1.16 20.77
C GLU A 49 -5.46 -0.52 20.01
N PRO A 50 -4.21 -1.00 20.21
CA PRO A 50 -3.04 -0.53 19.44
C PRO A 50 -3.16 -0.75 17.93
N GLN A 51 -3.94 -1.76 17.51
CA GLN A 51 -4.19 -2.08 16.10
C GLN A 51 -4.84 -0.91 15.34
N ALA A 52 -5.58 -0.03 16.04
CA ALA A 52 -6.15 1.17 15.42
C ALA A 52 -5.07 2.06 14.78
N LEU A 53 -3.82 2.05 15.27
CA LEU A 53 -2.71 2.75 14.62
C LEU A 53 -2.41 2.19 13.22
N VAL A 54 -2.40 0.87 13.07
CA VAL A 54 -2.15 0.21 11.78
C VAL A 54 -3.28 0.53 10.81
N ASP A 55 -4.52 0.35 11.25
CA ASP A 55 -5.71 0.53 10.40
C ASP A 55 -5.84 2.00 9.96
N SER A 56 -5.54 2.93 10.88
CA SER A 56 -5.55 4.37 10.60
C SER A 56 -4.55 4.80 9.53
N ALA A 57 -3.40 4.11 9.41
CA ALA A 57 -2.41 4.44 8.39
C ALA A 57 -2.91 4.12 6.98
N TYR A 58 -3.61 2.99 6.78
CA TYR A 58 -4.26 2.70 5.50
C TYR A 58 -5.47 3.61 5.25
N TYR A 59 -6.15 4.02 6.32
CA TYR A 59 -7.26 4.97 6.26
C TYR A 59 -6.79 6.36 5.79
N THR A 60 -5.73 6.90 6.40
CA THR A 60 -5.15 8.20 6.01
C THR A 60 -4.42 8.13 4.68
N ASN A 61 -3.77 7.00 4.36
CA ASN A 61 -3.15 6.82 3.05
C ASN A 61 -4.19 6.89 1.91
N ALA A 62 -5.40 6.37 2.11
CA ALA A 62 -6.47 6.51 1.11
C ALA A 62 -6.85 7.98 0.87
N LEU A 63 -6.91 8.79 1.93
CA LEU A 63 -7.18 10.23 1.84
C LEU A 63 -6.05 10.96 1.11
N LEU A 64 -4.80 10.58 1.36
CA LEU A 64 -3.62 11.12 0.67
C LEU A 64 -3.60 10.77 -0.83
N ARG A 65 -4.05 9.57 -1.19
CA ARG A 65 -4.08 9.12 -2.59
C ARG A 65 -5.17 9.75 -3.43
N ALA A 66 -6.29 10.14 -2.81
CA ALA A 66 -7.47 10.69 -3.50
C ALA A 66 -8.09 11.89 -2.74
N PRO A 67 -7.33 12.97 -2.46
CA PRO A 67 -7.78 14.04 -1.57
C PRO A 67 -9.02 14.76 -2.08
N LYS A 68 -9.10 15.01 -3.40
CA LYS A 68 -10.26 15.67 -4.04
C LYS A 68 -11.56 14.88 -3.92
N GLN A 69 -11.47 13.54 -3.91
CA GLN A 69 -12.63 12.67 -3.89
C GLN A 69 -13.00 12.17 -2.50
N LEU A 70 -12.02 12.00 -1.60
CA LEU A 70 -12.23 11.36 -0.31
C LEU A 70 -12.05 12.30 0.89
N TRP A 71 -11.29 13.40 0.76
CA TRP A 71 -11.09 14.36 1.85
C TRP A 71 -11.88 15.65 1.66
N GLU A 72 -11.68 16.35 0.54
CA GLU A 72 -12.30 17.65 0.27
C GLU A 72 -13.83 17.65 0.43
N PRO A 73 -14.57 16.62 -0.02
CA PRO A 73 -16.04 16.61 0.09
C PRO A 73 -16.57 16.35 1.51
N LEU A 74 -15.73 15.91 2.45
CA LEU A 74 -16.17 15.64 3.82
C LEU A 74 -16.59 16.94 4.52
N SER A 75 -17.65 16.86 5.33
CA SER A 75 -18.13 17.98 6.13
C SER A 75 -17.10 18.42 7.16
N ALA A 76 -17.17 19.69 7.60
CA ALA A 76 -16.27 20.21 8.63
C ALA A 76 -16.32 19.40 9.94
N VAL A 77 -17.50 18.89 10.30
CA VAL A 77 -17.69 18.05 11.49
C VAL A 77 -16.95 16.72 11.34
N THR A 78 -17.10 16.06 10.19
CA THR A 78 -16.40 14.79 9.89
C THR A 78 -14.88 15.01 9.88
N LYS A 79 -14.40 16.04 9.20
CA LYS A 79 -12.97 16.39 9.15
C LYS A 79 -12.39 16.62 10.55
N LYS A 80 -13.09 17.39 11.39
CA LYS A 80 -12.66 17.64 12.77
C LYS A 80 -12.56 16.34 13.58
N ARG A 81 -13.60 15.51 13.55
CA ARG A 81 -13.63 14.23 14.29
C ARG A 81 -12.49 13.31 13.84
N LEU A 82 -12.29 13.18 12.54
CA LEU A 82 -11.21 12.41 11.95
C LEU A 82 -9.84 12.91 12.42
N ILE A 83 -9.59 14.22 12.37
CA ILE A 83 -8.34 14.82 12.88
C ILE A 83 -8.14 14.50 14.36
N ASP A 84 -9.20 14.62 15.18
CA ASP A 84 -9.13 14.35 16.61
C ASP A 84 -8.79 12.87 16.87
N GLU A 85 -9.41 11.91 16.17
CA GLU A 85 -9.09 10.48 16.29
C GLU A 85 -7.65 10.15 15.84
N ILE A 86 -7.21 10.71 14.71
CA ILE A 86 -5.86 10.48 14.19
C ILE A 86 -4.80 11.05 15.14
N LYS A 87 -5.01 12.23 15.71
CA LYS A 87 -4.10 12.81 16.73
C LYS A 87 -4.11 12.01 18.02
N ASP A 88 -5.27 11.48 18.44
CA ASP A 88 -5.38 10.69 19.66
C ASP A 88 -4.55 9.39 19.60
N LEU A 89 -4.36 8.82 18.40
CA LEU A 89 -3.50 7.65 18.18
C LEU A 89 -2.02 7.89 18.52
N ARG A 90 -1.59 9.14 18.75
CA ARG A 90 -0.25 9.44 19.32
C ARG A 90 -0.03 8.77 20.68
N ARG A 91 -1.10 8.37 21.39
CA ARG A 91 -1.01 7.58 22.63
C ARG A 91 -0.39 6.19 22.42
N VAL A 92 -0.48 5.63 21.21
CA VAL A 92 0.07 4.32 20.88
C VAL A 92 1.59 4.46 20.77
N SER A 93 2.31 3.67 21.57
CA SER A 93 3.75 3.52 21.45
C SER A 93 4.04 2.42 20.41
N PRO A 94 4.48 2.77 19.19
CA PRO A 94 4.73 1.76 18.16
C PRO A 94 5.91 0.86 18.55
N PRO A 95 5.82 -0.47 18.35
CA PRO A 95 6.99 -1.34 18.42
C PRO A 95 8.01 -0.93 17.35
N TYR A 96 9.26 -1.30 17.60
CA TYR A 96 10.42 -0.82 16.86
C TYR A 96 10.64 -1.60 15.55
N GLN A 97 9.72 -1.41 14.61
CA GLN A 97 9.62 -2.08 13.31
C GLN A 97 8.79 -1.20 12.34
N ASN A 98 8.15 -1.79 11.31
CA ASN A 98 7.25 -1.10 10.37
C ASN A 98 6.16 -0.23 11.02
N TRP A 99 5.80 -0.46 12.28
CA TRP A 99 4.81 0.37 12.99
C TRP A 99 5.19 1.85 13.10
N LEU A 100 6.50 2.16 13.01
CA LEU A 100 6.95 3.55 12.91
C LEU A 100 6.40 4.24 11.66
N LEU A 101 6.27 3.53 10.54
CA LEU A 101 5.71 4.07 9.30
C LEU A 101 4.19 4.29 9.40
N PHE A 102 3.45 3.47 10.16
CA PHE A 102 2.02 3.72 10.38
C PHE A 102 1.79 5.04 11.11
N ALA A 103 2.57 5.29 12.18
CA ALA A 103 2.53 6.57 12.87
C ALA A 103 2.95 7.73 11.97
N ALA A 104 4.03 7.57 11.19
CA ALA A 104 4.49 8.62 10.28
C ALA A 104 3.50 8.91 9.14
N MET A 105 2.77 7.91 8.64
CA MET A 105 1.75 8.08 7.60
C MET A 105 0.60 8.98 8.07
N ASN A 106 0.14 8.78 9.30
CA ASN A 106 -0.87 9.66 9.92
C ASN A 106 -0.38 11.10 10.05
N GLU A 107 0.87 11.30 10.48
CA GLU A 107 1.45 12.64 10.60
C GLU A 107 1.68 13.29 9.23
N ALA A 108 2.03 12.50 8.19
CA ALA A 108 2.13 12.98 6.82
C ALA A 108 0.76 13.44 6.30
N PHE A 109 -0.32 12.70 6.63
CA PHE A 109 -1.68 13.16 6.33
C PHE A 109 -2.02 14.47 7.02
N LEU A 110 -1.78 14.60 8.33
CA LEU A 110 -2.01 15.85 9.08
C LEU A 110 -1.23 17.02 8.47
N LEU A 111 0.04 16.82 8.10
CA LEU A 111 0.86 17.80 7.40
C LEU A 111 0.24 18.20 6.05
N SER A 112 -0.21 17.24 5.25
CA SER A 112 -0.76 17.49 3.90
C SER A 112 -2.00 18.38 3.90
N ILE A 113 -2.78 18.37 4.98
CA ILE A 113 -4.00 19.16 5.13
C ILE A 113 -3.77 20.46 5.92
N GLY A 114 -2.52 20.77 6.28
CA GLY A 114 -2.15 21.98 7.02
C GLY A 114 -2.47 21.93 8.52
N GLU A 115 -2.70 20.73 9.07
CA GLU A 115 -3.00 20.52 10.49
C GLU A 115 -1.70 20.36 11.30
N GLN A 116 -1.78 20.53 12.62
CA GLN A 116 -0.64 20.31 13.51
C GLN A 116 -0.20 18.83 13.49
N TRP A 117 0.94 18.58 12.86
CA TRP A 117 1.62 17.29 12.79
C TRP A 117 2.83 17.24 13.73
N ASP A 118 3.32 16.03 14.00
CA ASP A 118 4.50 15.76 14.84
C ASP A 118 5.71 15.36 13.97
N PRO A 119 6.66 16.28 13.74
CA PRO A 119 7.84 15.99 12.93
C PRO A 119 8.77 14.93 13.51
N MET A 120 8.75 14.71 14.84
CA MET A 120 9.62 13.73 15.47
C MET A 120 9.24 12.31 15.05
N ARG A 121 7.95 12.02 14.88
CA ARG A 121 7.46 10.70 14.45
C ARG A 121 7.89 10.38 13.03
N ILE A 122 7.85 11.37 12.15
CA ILE A 122 8.31 11.20 10.76
C ILE A 122 9.84 11.06 10.72
N ASP A 123 10.58 11.93 11.43
CA ASP A 123 12.04 11.90 11.46
C ASP A 123 12.57 10.56 11.99
N LEU A 124 12.02 10.09 13.13
CA LEU A 124 12.38 8.79 13.70
C LEU A 124 12.09 7.65 12.73
N ALA A 125 10.90 7.60 12.14
CA ALA A 125 10.53 6.53 11.20
C ALA A 125 11.48 6.48 10.00
N ILE A 126 11.74 7.63 9.35
CA ILE A 126 12.63 7.71 8.20
C ILE A 126 14.05 7.26 8.56
N ARG A 127 14.60 7.75 9.69
CA ARG A 127 15.94 7.35 10.13
C ARG A 127 16.03 5.85 10.38
N LYS A 128 15.07 5.29 11.12
CA LYS A 128 15.11 3.87 11.49
C LYS A 128 14.90 2.94 10.32
N ILE A 129 13.98 3.25 9.42
CA ILE A 129 13.83 2.47 8.18
C ILE A 129 15.11 2.53 7.34
N ASN A 130 15.78 3.69 7.27
CA ASN A 130 17.08 3.78 6.57
C ASN A 130 18.21 3.03 7.27
N GLU A 131 18.28 3.06 8.60
CA GLU A 131 19.23 2.26 9.40
C GLU A 131 19.01 0.75 9.19
N TRP A 132 17.78 0.32 8.97
CA TRP A 132 17.42 -1.08 8.72
C TRP A 132 17.44 -1.48 7.25
N TYR A 133 17.99 -0.64 6.36
CA TYR A 133 18.24 -1.06 4.98
C TYR A 133 19.33 -2.12 4.97
N VAL A 134 19.00 -3.33 4.51
CA VAL A 134 19.96 -4.44 4.49
C VAL A 134 20.76 -4.51 3.18
N GLY A 135 20.33 -3.75 2.18
CA GLY A 135 20.92 -3.75 0.84
C GLY A 135 19.97 -4.33 -0.21
N ASP A 136 20.28 -4.04 -1.46
CA ASP A 136 19.63 -4.62 -2.64
C ASP A 136 18.09 -4.48 -2.67
N GLY A 137 17.58 -3.36 -2.18
CA GLY A 137 16.14 -3.07 -2.11
C GLY A 137 15.41 -3.69 -0.91
N TRP A 138 16.10 -4.41 -0.02
CA TRP A 138 15.48 -5.04 1.14
C TRP A 138 15.65 -4.22 2.41
N TYR A 139 14.64 -4.28 3.28
CA TYR A 139 14.65 -3.69 4.62
C TYR A 139 14.45 -4.78 5.67
N GLY A 140 15.00 -4.57 6.86
CA GLY A 140 14.95 -5.54 7.94
C GLY A 140 13.57 -5.75 8.58
N ASP A 141 12.69 -4.75 8.51
CA ASP A 141 11.52 -4.64 9.41
C ASP A 141 11.90 -4.59 10.90
N GLY A 142 13.00 -3.88 11.20
CA GLY A 142 13.57 -3.80 12.54
C GLY A 142 15.07 -4.11 12.54
N PRO A 143 15.68 -4.25 13.73
CA PRO A 143 17.13 -4.46 13.87
C PRO A 143 17.63 -5.82 13.37
N ARG A 144 16.73 -6.78 13.15
CA ARG A 144 17.03 -8.09 12.55
C ARG A 144 16.36 -8.17 11.20
N PHE A 145 16.94 -8.90 10.27
CA PHE A 145 16.29 -9.12 8.98
C PHE A 145 15.17 -10.15 9.10
N HIS A 146 13.93 -9.71 8.85
CA HIS A 146 12.77 -10.57 8.72
C HIS A 146 12.55 -10.86 7.24
N PHE A 147 12.77 -12.12 6.83
CA PHE A 147 12.46 -12.54 5.46
C PHE A 147 10.96 -12.79 5.33
N ASP A 148 10.22 -11.72 5.07
CA ASP A 148 8.78 -11.71 4.84
C ASP A 148 8.38 -10.66 3.78
N HIS A 149 7.08 -10.44 3.64
CA HIS A 149 6.50 -9.58 2.61
C HIS A 149 6.19 -8.14 3.09
N TYR A 150 6.65 -7.70 4.27
CA TYR A 150 6.40 -6.34 4.77
C TYR A 150 7.08 -5.24 3.95
N GLY A 151 8.14 -5.57 3.23
CA GLY A 151 8.69 -4.71 2.17
C GLY A 151 7.60 -4.31 1.16
N GLY A 152 6.77 -5.28 0.76
CA GLY A 152 5.66 -5.12 -0.15
C GLY A 152 4.43 -4.47 0.49
N TYR A 153 4.01 -4.97 1.66
CA TYR A 153 2.77 -4.52 2.31
C TYR A 153 2.82 -3.09 2.87
N VAL A 154 4.00 -2.64 3.30
CA VAL A 154 4.15 -1.42 4.11
C VAL A 154 5.35 -0.60 3.69
N ILE A 155 6.57 -1.16 3.81
CA ILE A 155 7.78 -0.35 4.00
C ILE A 155 8.06 0.55 2.80
N HIS A 156 8.14 -0.03 1.59
CA HIS A 156 8.51 0.74 0.40
C HIS A 156 7.46 1.81 0.07
N SER A 157 6.19 1.39 -0.02
CA SER A 157 5.12 2.29 -0.42
C SER A 157 4.87 3.41 0.59
N MET A 158 4.80 3.09 1.89
CA MET A 158 4.58 4.13 2.90
C MET A 158 5.77 5.08 3.00
N LEU A 159 7.01 4.58 2.96
CA LEU A 159 8.19 5.45 3.01
C LEU A 159 8.20 6.43 1.83
N VAL A 160 7.94 5.94 0.61
CA VAL A 160 7.88 6.80 -0.59
C VAL A 160 6.76 7.82 -0.46
N GLU A 161 5.53 7.40 -0.14
CA GLU A 161 4.38 8.32 -0.06
C GLU A 161 4.55 9.37 1.06
N ILE A 162 5.15 9.01 2.20
CA ILE A 162 5.51 9.98 3.26
C ILE A 162 6.51 11.01 2.72
N LEU A 163 7.59 10.57 2.07
CA LEU A 163 8.61 11.45 1.52
C LEU A 163 8.05 12.36 0.39
N GLU A 164 7.12 11.85 -0.43
CA GLU A 164 6.39 12.65 -1.43
C GLU A 164 5.66 13.81 -0.76
N ILE A 165 4.95 13.57 0.35
CA ILE A 165 4.27 14.63 1.10
C ILE A 165 5.27 15.63 1.66
N LEU A 166 6.36 15.18 2.28
CA LEU A 166 7.38 16.10 2.83
C LEU A 166 7.97 17.02 1.75
N VAL A 167 8.24 16.49 0.55
CA VAL A 167 8.75 17.27 -0.58
C VAL A 167 7.68 18.23 -1.10
N ALA A 168 6.45 17.75 -1.30
CA ALA A 168 5.34 18.55 -1.82
C ALA A 168 4.96 19.72 -0.90
N THR A 169 5.04 19.54 0.41
CA THR A 169 4.76 20.59 1.40
C THR A 169 6.00 21.41 1.78
N ASN A 170 7.16 21.12 1.18
CA ASN A 170 8.45 21.75 1.52
C ASN A 170 8.78 21.69 3.02
N ALA A 171 8.44 20.57 3.68
CA ALA A 171 8.66 20.37 5.10
C ALA A 171 10.15 20.47 5.44
N LYS A 172 10.49 21.19 6.51
CA LYS A 172 11.88 21.45 6.91
C LYS A 172 12.28 20.62 8.12
N PHE A 173 13.43 19.97 8.00
CA PHE A 173 14.08 19.21 9.06
C PHE A 173 15.53 19.65 9.18
N ASN A 174 16.11 19.55 10.38
CA ASN A 174 17.49 19.98 10.62
C ASN A 174 18.54 19.10 9.93
N SER A 175 18.23 17.83 9.67
CA SER A 175 19.20 16.85 9.15
C SER A 175 18.59 15.78 8.24
N LEU A 176 17.42 16.04 7.66
CA LEU A 176 16.87 15.23 6.58
C LEU A 176 16.85 16.03 5.29
N ASP A 177 17.57 15.55 4.29
CA ASP A 177 17.39 16.00 2.90
C ASP A 177 16.26 15.19 2.28
N THR A 178 15.04 15.73 2.34
CA THR A 178 13.82 15.02 1.92
C THR A 178 13.81 14.71 0.42
N VAL A 179 14.44 15.54 -0.41
CA VAL A 179 14.52 15.32 -1.87
C VAL A 179 15.50 14.19 -2.17
N ALA A 180 16.69 14.19 -1.56
CA ALA A 180 17.66 13.11 -1.73
C ALA A 180 17.12 11.78 -1.19
N LEU A 181 16.45 11.80 -0.04
CA LEU A 181 15.82 10.62 0.56
C LEU A 181 14.69 10.06 -0.32
N LEU A 182 13.89 10.92 -0.96
CA LEU A 182 12.84 10.49 -1.89
C LEU A 182 13.43 9.79 -3.12
N ASP A 183 14.49 10.37 -3.72
CA ASP A 183 15.18 9.73 -4.86
C ASP A 183 15.76 8.36 -4.48
N GLN A 184 16.41 8.27 -3.31
CA GLN A 184 16.93 7.02 -2.78
C GLN A 184 15.83 5.99 -2.50
N ALA A 185 14.72 6.40 -1.88
CA ALA A 185 13.58 5.52 -1.60
C ALA A 185 12.98 4.96 -2.89
N TYR A 186 12.85 5.79 -3.93
CA TYR A 186 12.42 5.32 -5.25
C TYR A 186 13.38 4.31 -5.86
N LYS A 187 14.69 4.57 -5.87
CA LYS A 187 15.69 3.62 -6.38
C LYS A 187 15.60 2.27 -5.66
N ARG A 188 15.48 2.29 -4.32
CA ARG A 188 15.34 1.06 -3.51
C ARG A 188 14.02 0.33 -3.79
N MET A 189 12.91 1.05 -3.96
CA MET A 189 11.63 0.46 -4.33
C MET A 189 11.66 -0.15 -5.73
N GLN A 190 12.32 0.49 -6.69
CA GLN A 190 12.54 -0.05 -8.04
C GLN A 190 13.36 -1.34 -7.99
N ARG A 191 14.44 -1.39 -7.20
CA ARG A 191 15.23 -2.61 -7.01
C ARG A 191 14.41 -3.72 -6.38
N TYR A 192 13.67 -3.41 -5.31
CA TYR A 192 12.77 -4.36 -4.67
C TYR A 192 11.73 -4.89 -5.67
N GLY A 193 11.16 -4.03 -6.51
CA GLY A 193 10.23 -4.42 -7.56
C GLY A 193 10.85 -5.43 -8.55
N GLN A 194 12.12 -5.30 -8.90
CA GLN A 194 12.81 -6.25 -9.80
C GLN A 194 12.88 -7.65 -9.17
N HIS A 195 13.18 -7.75 -7.88
CA HIS A 195 13.11 -9.00 -7.15
C HIS A 195 11.70 -9.53 -7.03
N LEU A 196 10.75 -8.65 -6.73
CA LEU A 196 9.37 -9.03 -6.50
C LEU A 196 8.72 -9.63 -7.76
N GLU A 197 9.00 -9.06 -8.93
CA GLU A 197 8.58 -9.63 -10.21
C GLU A 197 9.22 -10.99 -10.49
N ARG A 198 10.49 -11.18 -10.14
CA ARG A 198 11.20 -12.46 -10.27
C ARG A 198 10.62 -13.54 -9.33
N LEU A 199 10.14 -13.14 -8.16
CA LEU A 199 9.53 -14.04 -7.18
C LEU A 199 8.15 -14.55 -7.60
N ILE A 200 7.54 -13.99 -8.64
CA ILE A 200 6.32 -14.53 -9.25
C ILE A 200 6.74 -15.71 -10.13
N GLY A 201 6.35 -16.92 -9.72
CA GLY A 201 6.56 -18.17 -10.44
C GLY A 201 5.92 -18.16 -11.83
N PRO A 202 6.29 -19.10 -12.71
CA PRO A 202 5.82 -19.13 -14.10
C PRO A 202 4.30 -19.32 -14.27
N ASP A 203 3.61 -19.80 -13.23
CA ASP A 203 2.16 -19.96 -13.16
C ASP A 203 1.47 -18.87 -12.33
N GLY A 204 2.19 -17.82 -11.94
CA GLY A 204 1.71 -16.73 -11.09
C GLY A 204 1.82 -17.01 -9.59
N SER A 205 2.16 -18.23 -9.17
CA SER A 205 2.37 -18.52 -7.74
C SER A 205 3.51 -17.67 -7.16
N TYR A 206 3.49 -17.40 -5.85
CA TYR A 206 4.64 -16.84 -5.13
C TYR A 206 4.78 -17.49 -3.77
N ALA A 207 5.98 -17.43 -3.21
CA ALA A 207 6.31 -18.18 -2.01
C ALA A 207 5.53 -17.68 -0.78
N PRO A 208 4.82 -18.57 -0.04
CA PRO A 208 4.09 -18.24 1.18
C PRO A 208 5.06 -18.16 2.37
N ILE A 209 5.90 -17.12 2.39
CA ILE A 209 6.94 -16.92 3.39
C ILE A 209 6.58 -15.77 4.32
N GLY A 210 6.82 -15.96 5.61
CA GLY A 210 6.65 -14.93 6.63
C GLY A 210 5.24 -14.84 7.20
N ARG A 211 5.02 -13.81 8.02
CA ARG A 211 3.75 -13.54 8.70
C ARG A 211 2.81 -12.72 7.82
N SER A 212 1.53 -12.64 8.22
CA SER A 212 0.51 -11.82 7.55
C SER A 212 0.30 -12.14 6.05
N LEU A 213 0.54 -13.39 5.66
CA LEU A 213 0.22 -13.91 4.32
C LEU A 213 -1.24 -13.67 3.92
N THR A 214 -2.11 -13.48 4.90
CA THR A 214 -3.52 -13.17 4.71
C THR A 214 -3.79 -11.85 3.98
N TYR A 215 -2.78 -10.98 3.83
CA TYR A 215 -2.85 -9.80 2.97
C TYR A 215 -2.69 -10.13 1.49
N ARG A 216 -2.43 -11.40 1.15
CA ARG A 216 -2.51 -11.92 -0.22
C ARG A 216 -1.67 -11.08 -1.17
N THR A 217 -2.30 -10.57 -2.23
CA THR A 217 -1.65 -9.89 -3.35
C THR A 217 -1.08 -8.52 -2.97
N ALA A 218 -1.38 -7.98 -1.79
CA ALA A 218 -0.82 -6.72 -1.30
C ALA A 218 0.71 -6.69 -1.36
N VAL A 219 1.36 -7.85 -1.34
CA VAL A 219 2.82 -7.97 -1.50
C VAL A 219 3.29 -7.22 -2.75
N PHE A 220 2.49 -7.23 -3.83
CA PHE A 220 2.79 -6.60 -5.12
C PHE A 220 2.45 -5.11 -5.19
N GLN A 221 2.05 -4.48 -4.08
CA GLN A 221 1.78 -3.04 -4.02
C GLN A 221 2.93 -2.19 -4.60
N PRO A 222 4.23 -2.44 -4.36
CA PRO A 222 5.30 -1.61 -4.93
C PRO A 222 5.33 -1.62 -6.46
N LEU A 223 5.03 -2.75 -7.11
CA LEU A 223 4.96 -2.83 -8.56
C LEU A 223 3.82 -1.96 -9.11
N GLY A 224 2.65 -2.02 -8.47
CA GLY A 224 1.51 -1.19 -8.83
C GLY A 224 1.77 0.30 -8.56
N LEU A 225 2.40 0.64 -7.44
CA LEU A 225 2.69 2.03 -7.07
C LEU A 225 3.72 2.65 -8.02
N LEU A 226 4.77 1.91 -8.37
CA LEU A 226 5.74 2.34 -9.38
C LEU A 226 5.07 2.57 -10.74
N ALA A 227 4.13 1.71 -11.15
CA ALA A 227 3.36 1.89 -12.37
C ALA A 227 2.51 3.17 -12.31
N TRP A 228 1.73 3.33 -11.24
CA TRP A 228 0.88 4.50 -11.03
C TRP A 228 1.67 5.82 -11.01
N ARG A 229 2.87 5.82 -10.42
CA ARG A 229 3.78 6.97 -10.37
C ARG A 229 4.62 7.19 -11.62
N LYS A 230 4.51 6.32 -12.65
CA LYS A 230 5.39 6.34 -13.83
C LYS A 230 6.87 6.27 -13.49
N LYS A 231 7.19 5.41 -12.52
CA LYS A 231 8.53 5.18 -11.97
C LYS A 231 9.01 3.74 -12.13
N LEU A 232 8.35 2.91 -12.93
CA LEU A 232 8.90 1.59 -13.27
C LEU A 232 10.27 1.76 -13.98
N PRO A 233 11.31 1.02 -13.54
CA PRO A 233 12.60 1.06 -14.20
C PRO A 233 12.54 0.32 -15.54
N ALA A 234 13.48 0.58 -16.45
CA ALA A 234 13.53 -0.08 -17.77
C ALA A 234 13.56 -1.63 -17.69
N ALA A 235 14.13 -2.18 -16.60
CA ALA A 235 14.15 -3.61 -16.33
C ALA A 235 12.78 -4.21 -15.98
N LEU A 236 11.76 -3.38 -15.76
CA LEU A 236 10.37 -3.75 -15.49
C LEU A 236 9.42 -3.08 -16.48
N PRO A 237 9.41 -3.50 -17.76
CA PRO A 237 8.46 -2.96 -18.73
C PRO A 237 7.01 -3.13 -18.25
N GLU A 238 6.16 -2.14 -18.52
CA GLU A 238 4.79 -2.11 -18.01
C GLU A 238 3.98 -3.37 -18.37
N GLY A 239 4.06 -3.82 -19.62
CA GLY A 239 3.38 -5.05 -20.07
C GLY A 239 3.87 -6.33 -19.37
N GLN A 240 5.13 -6.34 -18.91
CA GLN A 240 5.69 -7.44 -18.12
C GLN A 240 5.15 -7.41 -16.69
N VAL A 241 5.20 -6.24 -16.05
CA VAL A 241 4.68 -6.04 -14.69
C VAL A 241 3.20 -6.37 -14.63
N ARG A 242 2.39 -5.83 -15.56
CA ARG A 242 0.95 -6.11 -15.64
C ARG A 242 0.68 -7.61 -15.78
N SER A 243 1.39 -8.30 -16.68
CA SER A 243 1.18 -9.73 -16.91
C SER A 243 1.54 -10.56 -15.67
N ALA A 244 2.63 -10.22 -14.98
CA ALA A 244 3.07 -10.91 -13.77
C ALA A 244 2.08 -10.72 -12.61
N THR A 245 1.67 -9.47 -12.34
CA THR A 245 0.76 -9.17 -11.23
C THR A 245 -0.64 -9.74 -11.46
N VAL A 246 -1.15 -9.71 -12.71
CA VAL A 246 -2.42 -10.36 -13.06
C VAL A 246 -2.34 -11.88 -12.86
N ALA A 247 -1.25 -12.52 -13.29
CA ALA A 247 -1.05 -13.95 -13.06
C ALA A 247 -1.04 -14.29 -11.55
N ALA A 248 -0.38 -13.45 -10.74
CA ALA A 248 -0.35 -13.65 -9.29
C ALA A 248 -1.72 -13.44 -8.62
N GLN A 249 -2.50 -12.45 -9.07
CA GLN A 249 -3.88 -12.28 -8.62
C GLN A 249 -4.74 -13.50 -8.98
N GLN A 250 -4.64 -14.00 -10.21
CA GLN A 250 -5.35 -15.21 -10.62
C GLN A 250 -4.93 -16.43 -9.78
N ALA A 251 -3.65 -16.61 -9.51
CA ALA A 251 -3.14 -17.71 -8.70
C ALA A 251 -3.69 -17.67 -7.25
N ILE A 252 -3.80 -16.49 -6.66
CA ILE A 252 -4.34 -16.31 -5.30
C ILE A 252 -5.86 -16.50 -5.26
N PHE A 253 -6.59 -15.89 -6.19
CA PHE A 253 -8.06 -15.83 -6.13
C PHE A 253 -8.76 -17.01 -6.84
N ARG A 254 -8.03 -18.01 -7.33
CA ARG A 254 -8.61 -19.14 -8.08
C ARG A 254 -9.55 -20.04 -7.26
N PHE A 255 -9.45 -20.06 -5.93
CA PHE A 255 -10.31 -20.90 -5.10
C PHE A 255 -11.52 -20.12 -4.58
N PRO A 256 -12.75 -20.67 -4.69
CA PRO A 256 -13.98 -19.99 -4.25
C PRO A 256 -13.99 -19.62 -2.76
N SER A 257 -13.28 -20.39 -1.93
CA SER A 257 -13.22 -20.19 -0.48
C SER A 257 -12.49 -18.91 -0.05
N ASN A 258 -11.94 -18.12 -0.98
CA ASN A 258 -11.51 -16.76 -0.68
C ASN A 258 -12.66 -15.87 -0.19
N PHE A 259 -13.89 -16.20 -0.55
CA PHE A 259 -15.08 -15.46 -0.16
C PHE A 259 -16.03 -16.36 0.64
N ASP A 260 -16.67 -15.78 1.65
CA ASP A 260 -17.76 -16.45 2.37
C ASP A 260 -19.09 -16.39 1.59
N ALA A 261 -20.15 -16.94 2.16
CA ALA A 261 -21.47 -16.96 1.54
C ALA A 261 -22.09 -15.57 1.31
N ASN A 262 -21.60 -14.54 2.00
CA ASN A 262 -22.03 -13.15 1.85
C ASN A 262 -21.11 -12.35 0.92
N GLY A 263 -20.06 -12.97 0.38
CA GLY A 263 -19.10 -12.33 -0.52
C GLY A 263 -17.98 -11.56 0.20
N TYR A 264 -17.78 -11.75 1.51
CA TYR A 264 -16.67 -11.14 2.24
C TYR A 264 -15.40 -11.98 2.14
N LEU A 265 -14.25 -11.32 2.12
CA LEU A 265 -12.97 -12.01 2.13
C LEU A 265 -12.79 -12.83 3.41
N THR A 266 -12.45 -14.09 3.25
CA THR A 266 -12.13 -14.98 4.38
C THR A 266 -10.69 -14.80 4.83
N ILE A 267 -10.39 -15.15 6.09
CA ILE A 267 -9.01 -15.25 6.59
C ILE A 267 -8.35 -16.46 5.93
N GLY A 268 -7.21 -16.22 5.26
CA GLY A 268 -6.38 -17.23 4.62
C GLY A 268 -5.57 -16.65 3.46
N PHE A 269 -4.96 -17.53 2.65
CA PHE A 269 -4.02 -17.14 1.59
C PHE A 269 -4.63 -17.29 0.19
N THR A 270 -4.62 -18.49 -0.37
CA THR A 270 -5.29 -18.79 -1.66
C THR A 270 -6.77 -19.14 -1.48
N GLY A 271 -7.26 -19.20 -0.25
CA GLY A 271 -8.62 -19.60 0.12
C GLY A 271 -8.82 -19.47 1.63
N HIS A 272 -9.89 -20.03 2.18
CA HIS A 272 -10.14 -19.98 3.62
C HIS A 272 -9.17 -20.88 4.40
N LEU A 273 -8.33 -20.26 5.24
CA LEU A 273 -7.40 -20.94 6.14
C LEU A 273 -7.15 -20.06 7.38
N PRO A 274 -8.06 -20.09 8.38
CA PRO A 274 -8.03 -19.14 9.50
C PRO A 274 -6.79 -19.26 10.39
N THR A 275 -6.10 -20.41 10.38
CA THR A 275 -4.86 -20.64 11.13
C THR A 275 -3.67 -19.81 10.64
N LEU A 276 -3.78 -19.17 9.48
CA LEU A 276 -2.78 -18.21 9.00
C LEU A 276 -2.98 -16.80 9.55
N GLY A 277 -4.11 -16.53 10.22
CA GLY A 277 -4.37 -15.24 10.83
C GLY A 277 -3.43 -14.97 12.01
N ASP A 278 -2.83 -13.80 12.01
CA ASP A 278 -2.18 -13.24 13.19
C ASP A 278 -3.23 -12.85 14.25
N ILE A 279 -2.81 -12.65 15.51
CA ILE A 279 -3.72 -12.33 16.65
C ILE A 279 -4.61 -11.10 16.44
N TYR A 280 -4.21 -10.19 15.54
CA TYR A 280 -4.93 -8.97 15.18
C TYR A 280 -5.76 -9.09 13.89
N SER A 281 -5.70 -10.25 13.22
CA SER A 281 -6.38 -10.46 11.95
C SER A 281 -7.89 -10.44 12.13
N ASN A 282 -8.57 -9.70 11.26
CA ASN A 282 -10.01 -9.56 11.25
C ASN A 282 -10.51 -9.44 9.80
N ALA A 283 -11.84 -9.39 9.62
CA ALA A 283 -12.42 -9.27 8.27
C ALA A 283 -11.94 -8.01 7.52
N GLY A 284 -11.75 -6.90 8.22
CA GLY A 284 -11.23 -5.66 7.65
C GLY A 284 -9.80 -5.77 7.15
N SER A 285 -8.91 -6.42 7.91
CA SER A 285 -7.50 -6.54 7.54
C SER A 285 -7.29 -7.39 6.27
N MET A 286 -8.24 -8.26 5.91
CA MET A 286 -8.19 -9.00 4.64
C MET A 286 -8.25 -8.08 3.42
N TYR A 287 -8.84 -6.90 3.55
CA TYR A 287 -8.94 -5.93 2.46
C TYR A 287 -7.66 -5.11 2.23
N ILE A 288 -6.61 -5.31 3.04
CA ILE A 288 -5.25 -4.83 2.71
C ILE A 288 -4.79 -5.43 1.37
N THR A 289 -5.32 -6.60 0.96
CA THR A 289 -5.10 -7.16 -0.40
C THR A 289 -5.39 -6.15 -1.53
N SER A 290 -6.28 -5.19 -1.29
CA SER A 290 -6.62 -4.14 -2.27
C SER A 290 -5.44 -3.25 -2.63
N GLU A 291 -4.40 -3.14 -1.79
CA GLU A 291 -3.19 -2.36 -2.08
C GLU A 291 -2.51 -2.76 -3.39
N SER A 292 -2.67 -4.01 -3.82
CA SER A 292 -2.19 -4.51 -5.11
C SER A 292 -2.91 -3.93 -6.33
N LEU A 293 -4.03 -3.23 -6.12
CA LEU A 293 -4.88 -2.65 -7.16
C LEU A 293 -4.54 -1.18 -7.45
N VAL A 294 -3.51 -0.62 -6.81
CA VAL A 294 -3.17 0.81 -6.91
C VAL A 294 -2.92 1.29 -8.35
N ALA A 295 -2.48 0.40 -9.24
CA ALA A 295 -2.31 0.70 -10.67
C ALA A 295 -3.64 1.01 -11.39
N LEU A 296 -4.80 0.58 -10.86
CA LEU A 296 -6.12 0.92 -11.39
C LEU A 296 -6.40 2.43 -11.38
N GLY A 297 -5.59 3.24 -10.69
CA GLY A 297 -5.63 4.70 -10.81
C GLY A 297 -5.11 5.25 -12.15
N LEU A 298 -4.59 4.41 -13.04
CA LEU A 298 -4.17 4.82 -14.38
C LEU A 298 -5.37 4.83 -15.35
N PRO A 299 -5.52 5.86 -16.20
CA PRO A 299 -6.64 5.95 -17.14
C PRO A 299 -6.57 4.81 -18.17
N ALA A 300 -7.71 4.37 -18.73
CA ALA A 300 -7.75 3.24 -19.66
C ALA A 300 -6.83 3.38 -20.90
N SER A 301 -6.52 4.61 -21.31
CA SER A 301 -5.61 4.92 -22.42
C SER A 301 -4.12 4.83 -22.06
N ASP A 302 -3.79 4.63 -20.80
CA ASP A 302 -2.42 4.61 -20.30
C ASP A 302 -1.61 3.45 -20.91
N SER A 303 -0.31 3.67 -21.11
CA SER A 303 0.61 2.67 -21.67
C SER A 303 0.67 1.40 -20.82
N TYR A 304 0.41 1.50 -19.51
CA TYR A 304 0.34 0.35 -18.63
C TYR A 304 -0.74 -0.64 -19.04
N TRP A 305 -1.86 -0.18 -19.59
CA TRP A 305 -2.95 -1.04 -20.07
C TRP A 305 -2.80 -1.42 -21.53
N THR A 306 -2.26 -0.52 -22.35
CA THR A 306 -2.25 -0.66 -23.82
C THR A 306 -0.98 -1.29 -24.37
N ALA A 307 0.15 -1.25 -23.64
CA ALA A 307 1.38 -1.90 -24.07
C ALA A 307 1.17 -3.41 -24.23
N PRO A 308 1.82 -4.07 -25.23
CA PRO A 308 1.73 -5.51 -25.41
C PRO A 308 2.06 -6.28 -24.13
N ALA A 309 1.32 -7.36 -23.88
CA ALA A 309 1.65 -8.26 -22.78
C ALA A 309 3.03 -8.89 -23.03
N LEU A 310 3.85 -8.97 -21.97
CA LEU A 310 5.18 -9.56 -22.01
C LEU A 310 5.31 -10.63 -20.94
N ASP A 311 6.02 -11.71 -21.25
CA ASP A 311 6.36 -12.71 -20.24
C ASP A 311 7.31 -12.12 -19.18
N TRP A 312 7.09 -12.50 -17.93
CA TRP A 312 7.91 -12.11 -16.77
C TRP A 312 9.11 -13.04 -16.59
N THR A 313 10.07 -12.63 -15.76
CA THR A 313 11.40 -13.23 -15.67
C THR A 313 11.34 -14.73 -15.43
N SER A 314 10.57 -15.19 -14.44
CA SER A 314 10.43 -16.62 -14.15
C SER A 314 9.73 -17.37 -15.28
N LYS A 315 8.68 -16.81 -15.88
CA LYS A 315 8.02 -17.45 -17.04
C LYS A 315 8.97 -17.61 -18.24
N LYS A 316 9.82 -16.62 -18.51
CA LYS A 316 10.89 -16.71 -19.52
C LYS A 316 11.90 -17.79 -19.17
N ALA A 317 12.40 -17.79 -17.93
CA ALA A 317 13.40 -18.74 -17.46
C ALA A 317 12.92 -20.21 -17.58
N PHE A 318 11.71 -20.50 -17.13
CA PHE A 318 11.13 -21.85 -17.18
C PHE A 318 10.58 -22.27 -18.55
N SER A 319 10.57 -21.37 -19.54
CA SER A 319 10.24 -21.69 -20.94
C SER A 319 11.46 -21.70 -21.87
N GLY A 320 12.68 -21.57 -21.33
CA GLY A 320 13.92 -21.57 -22.12
C GLY A 320 14.16 -20.29 -22.93
N GLN A 321 13.42 -19.22 -22.64
CA GLN A 321 13.63 -17.91 -23.28
C GLN A 321 14.76 -17.13 -22.60
N PRO A 322 15.44 -16.21 -23.31
CA PRO A 322 16.43 -15.33 -22.71
C PRO A 322 15.84 -14.40 -21.63
N PHE A 323 16.58 -14.18 -20.55
CA PHE A 323 16.26 -13.23 -19.49
C PHE A 323 17.55 -12.63 -18.91
N PRO A 324 17.52 -11.40 -18.38
CA PRO A 324 18.72 -10.74 -17.86
C PRO A 324 19.21 -11.40 -16.56
N LYS A 325 20.54 -11.45 -16.39
CA LYS A 325 21.17 -11.76 -15.10
C LYS A 325 20.85 -10.67 -14.08
N ASP A 326 20.86 -11.04 -12.82
CA ASP A 326 20.63 -10.14 -11.69
C ASP A 326 21.94 -9.84 -10.95
N TYR A 327 22.16 -8.57 -10.60
CA TYR A 327 23.38 -8.09 -9.93
C TYR A 327 22.99 -7.15 -8.80
N TYR A 328 23.77 -7.18 -7.71
CA TYR A 328 23.56 -6.33 -6.56
C TYR A 328 23.73 -4.83 -6.90
N VAL A 329 23.07 -3.97 -6.13
CA VAL A 329 23.22 -2.51 -6.19
C VAL A 329 23.81 -1.92 -4.90
N ASP A 330 24.41 -0.73 -4.98
CA ASP A 330 25.20 -0.10 -3.90
C ASP A 330 24.67 1.26 -3.40
N TYR A 331 23.45 1.66 -3.81
CA TYR A 331 22.79 2.91 -3.39
C TYR A 331 21.84 2.79 -2.19
#